data_AF-A0A125RI22-F1
#
_entry.id   AF-A0A125RI22-F1
#
_cell.length_a   1.000
_cell.length_b   1.000
_cell.length_c   1.000
_cell.angle_alpha   90.00
_cell.angle_beta   90.00
_cell.angle_gamma   90.00
#
_symmetry.space_group_name_H-M   'P 1'
#
loop_
_entity.id
_entity.type
_entity.pdbx_description
1 polymer ?
#
loop_
_entity_poly.entity_id
_entity_poly.type
_entity_poly.pdbx_seq_one_letter_code
_entity_poly.pdbx_strand_id
1 'polypeptide(L)'
;PALKSNWMIAHVMTCFIGYAAFAVASGTSIMYLIRQRDPRAENVLLSRFPEIDMLDELTHQLIVFGFLFLSVGIITGAVWANSAWGRYWGWDPKETWS
;
A
#
# COMPACT_ATOMS: atom_id res chain seq x y z
N PRO A 1 18.12 1.81 24.13
CA PRO A 1 17.38 0.69 23.48
C PRO A 1 16.38 1.22 22.43
N ALA A 2 16.84 1.45 21.19
CA ALA A 2 16.05 2.02 20.08
C ALA A 2 14.94 1.07 19.55
N LEU A 3 15.00 -0.21 19.93
CA LEU A 3 14.06 -1.28 19.55
C LEU A 3 12.87 -1.45 20.52
N LYS A 4 12.74 -0.62 21.56
CA LYS A 4 11.63 -0.67 22.54
C LYS A 4 10.73 0.58 22.48
N SER A 5 10.58 1.19 21.31
CA SER A 5 9.70 2.35 21.13
C SER A 5 8.41 1.93 20.44
N ASN A 6 7.26 2.25 21.05
CA ASN A 6 5.92 2.00 20.48
C ASN A 6 5.74 2.66 19.10
N TRP A 7 6.54 3.69 18.80
CA TRP A 7 6.55 4.38 17.52
C TRP A 7 7.10 3.53 16.36
N MET A 8 8.06 2.63 16.62
CA MET A 8 8.55 1.70 15.60
C MET A 8 7.43 0.76 15.15
N ILE A 9 6.68 0.23 16.12
CA ILE A 9 5.58 -0.70 15.84
C ILE A 9 4.48 0.01 15.06
N ALA A 10 4.10 1.22 15.48
CA ALA A 10 3.11 2.03 14.74
C ALA A 10 3.52 2.26 13.29
N HIS A 11 4.78 2.68 13.06
CA HIS A 11 5.32 2.89 11.72
C HIS A 11 5.25 1.62 10.87
N VAL A 12 5.82 0.51 11.35
CA VAL A 12 5.89 -0.75 10.60
C VAL A 12 4.49 -1.27 10.27
N MET A 13 3.54 -1.21 11.21
CA MET A 13 2.18 -1.68 10.97
C MET A 13 1.45 -0.81 9.92
N THR A 14 1.60 0.51 9.97
CA THR A 14 0.97 1.41 8.97
C THR A 14 1.56 1.20 7.58
N CYS A 15 2.88 1.06 7.45
CA CYS A 15 3.53 0.73 6.18
C CYS A 15 3.09 -0.63 5.64
N PHE A 16 3.01 -1.66 6.51
CA PHE A 16 2.57 -2.99 6.11
C PHE A 16 1.13 -2.99 5.56
N ILE A 17 0.21 -2.27 6.21
CA ILE A 17 -1.17 -2.12 5.74
C ILE A 17 -1.22 -1.37 4.41
N GLY A 18 -0.44 -0.29 4.26
CA GLY A 18 -0.35 0.45 3.01
C GLY A 18 0.14 -0.41 1.84
N TYR A 19 1.23 -1.16 2.03
CA TYR A 19 1.76 -2.07 1.01
C TYR A 19 0.81 -3.23 0.71
N ALA A 20 0.14 -3.79 1.70
CA ALA A 20 -0.87 -4.83 1.49
C ALA A 20 -2.02 -4.30 0.62
N ALA A 21 -2.51 -3.08 0.88
CA ALA A 21 -3.55 -2.46 0.06
C ALA A 21 -3.10 -2.27 -1.41
N PHE A 22 -1.87 -1.81 -1.64
CA PHE A 22 -1.33 -1.71 -3.00
C PHE A 22 -1.12 -3.06 -3.69
N ALA A 23 -0.72 -4.09 -2.95
CA ALA A 23 -0.59 -5.44 -3.50
C ALA A 23 -1.95 -5.99 -3.96
N VAL A 24 -3.01 -5.78 -3.17
CA VAL A 24 -4.38 -6.15 -3.56
C VAL A 24 -4.85 -5.32 -4.75
N ALA A 25 -4.60 -4.01 -4.77
CA ALA A 25 -4.94 -3.14 -5.90
C ALA A 25 -4.26 -3.57 -7.21
N SER A 26 -3.00 -4.03 -7.14
CA SER A 26 -2.31 -4.60 -8.29
C SER A 26 -3.00 -5.88 -8.80
N GLY A 27 -3.41 -6.75 -7.88
CA GLY A 27 -4.18 -7.95 -8.21
C GLY A 27 -5.54 -7.64 -8.87
N THR A 28 -6.29 -6.68 -8.34
CA THR A 28 -7.58 -6.26 -8.92
C THR A 28 -7.40 -5.57 -10.27
N SER A 29 -6.33 -4.79 -10.44
CA SER A 29 -5.99 -4.16 -11.72
C SER A 29 -5.62 -5.19 -12.80
N ILE A 30 -4.84 -6.23 -12.45
CA ILE A 30 -4.57 -7.34 -13.37
C ILE A 30 -5.87 -8.04 -13.76
N MET A 31 -6.77 -8.26 -12.81
CA MET A 31 -8.07 -8.88 -13.07
C MET A 31 -8.94 -8.02 -13.98
N TYR A 32 -8.93 -6.70 -13.80
CA TYR A 32 -9.57 -5.72 -14.69
C TYR A 32 -9.02 -5.83 -16.13
N LEU A 33 -7.70 -5.86 -16.30
CA LEU A 33 -7.07 -5.98 -17.63
C LEU A 33 -7.40 -7.30 -18.33
N ILE A 34 -7.47 -8.40 -17.59
CA ILE A 34 -7.89 -9.70 -18.13
C ILE A 34 -9.36 -9.64 -18.56
N ARG A 35 -10.23 -9.03 -17.76
CA ARG A 35 -11.66 -8.87 -18.07
C ARG A 35 -11.89 -7.97 -19.29
N GLN A 36 -11.09 -6.93 -19.45
CA GLN A 36 -11.15 -6.02 -20.60
C GLN A 36 -10.86 -6.72 -21.93
N ARG A 37 -10.08 -7.81 -21.95
CA ARG A 37 -9.80 -8.58 -23.17
C ARG A 37 -10.96 -9.49 -23.62
N ASP A 38 -11.88 -9.83 -22.73
CA ASP A 38 -13.06 -10.65 -23.05
C ASP A 38 -14.35 -10.00 -22.49
N PRO A 39 -14.81 -8.91 -23.13
CA PRO A 39 -16.01 -8.19 -22.70
C PRO A 39 -17.31 -8.98 -22.95
N ARG A 40 -17.27 -10.03 -23.78
CA ARG A 40 -18.44 -10.89 -24.07
C ARG A 40 -18.58 -12.07 -23.11
N ALA A 41 -17.60 -12.29 -22.23
CA ALA A 41 -17.61 -13.38 -21.27
C ALA A 41 -17.84 -14.76 -21.93
N GLU A 42 -17.25 -15.00 -23.11
CA GLU A 42 -17.38 -16.29 -23.80
C GLU A 42 -16.78 -17.43 -22.97
N ASN A 43 -15.82 -17.12 -22.10
CA ASN A 43 -15.28 -18.04 -21.11
C ASN A 43 -16.14 -18.07 -19.83
N VAL A 44 -16.69 -19.25 -19.49
CA VAL A 44 -17.50 -19.50 -18.26
C VAL A 44 -16.74 -19.16 -16.96
N LEU A 45 -15.41 -19.25 -16.97
CA LEU A 45 -14.58 -18.81 -15.85
C LEU A 45 -14.55 -17.28 -15.69
N LEU A 46 -14.62 -16.54 -16.81
CA LEU A 46 -14.59 -15.08 -16.82
C LEU A 46 -15.95 -14.46 -16.49
N SER A 47 -17.06 -15.16 -16.74
CA SER A 47 -18.41 -14.70 -16.36
C SER A 47 -18.68 -14.78 -14.84
N ARG A 48 -17.86 -15.52 -14.08
CA ARG A 48 -17.91 -15.55 -12.60
C ARG A 48 -17.29 -14.29 -11.98
N PHE A 49 -16.46 -13.57 -12.71
CA PHE A 49 -15.81 -12.38 -12.20
C PHE A 49 -16.78 -11.19 -12.17
N PRO A 50 -16.68 -10.33 -11.14
CA PRO A 50 -17.48 -9.13 -11.00
C PRO A 50 -17.33 -8.17 -12.19
N GLU A 51 -18.29 -7.26 -12.31
CA GLU A 51 -18.39 -6.29 -13.38
C GLU A 51 -17.16 -5.37 -13.44
N ILE A 52 -16.81 -4.91 -14.65
CA ILE A 52 -15.59 -4.15 -14.90
C ILE A 52 -15.58 -2.81 -14.14
N ASP A 53 -16.74 -2.16 -14.04
CA ASP A 53 -16.92 -0.91 -13.28
C ASP A 53 -16.71 -1.12 -11.78
N MET A 54 -17.17 -2.26 -11.24
CA MET A 54 -16.93 -2.59 -9.83
C MET A 54 -15.45 -2.88 -9.55
N LEU A 55 -14.72 -3.47 -10.51
CA LEU A 55 -13.28 -3.68 -10.37
C LEU A 55 -12.48 -2.39 -10.43
N ASP A 56 -12.91 -1.44 -11.26
CA ASP A 56 -12.29 -0.12 -11.34
C ASP A 56 -12.51 0.67 -10.04
N GLU A 57 -13.75 0.72 -9.55
CA GLU A 57 -14.12 1.35 -8.27
C GLU A 57 -13.32 0.74 -7.10
N LEU A 58 -13.27 -0.59 -7.01
CA LEU A 58 -12.49 -1.28 -5.96
C LEU A 58 -11.00 -0.96 -6.05
N THR A 59 -10.43 -0.98 -7.27
CA THR A 59 -9.02 -0.66 -7.48
C THR A 59 -8.73 0.78 -7.04
N HIS A 60 -9.58 1.73 -7.42
CA HIS A 60 -9.45 3.12 -7.04
C HIS A 60 -9.51 3.30 -5.51
N GLN A 61 -10.50 2.70 -4.86
CA GLN A 61 -10.65 2.76 -3.40
C GLN A 61 -9.43 2.17 -2.66
N LEU A 62 -8.89 1.03 -3.13
CA LEU A 62 -7.71 0.40 -2.54
C LEU A 62 -6.45 1.26 -2.70
N ILE A 63 -6.28 1.93 -3.84
CA ILE A 63 -5.14 2.84 -4.08
C ILE A 63 -5.22 4.04 -3.14
N VAL A 64 -6.38 4.69 -3.05
CA VAL A 64 -6.59 5.84 -2.16
C VAL A 64 -6.36 5.45 -0.70
N PHE A 65 -6.87 4.29 -0.29
CA PHE A 65 -6.66 3.75 1.04
C PHE A 65 -5.17 3.46 1.32
N GLY A 66 -4.48 2.79 0.40
CA GLY A 66 -3.05 2.51 0.50
C GLY A 66 -2.21 3.79 0.60
N PHE A 67 -2.54 4.81 -0.19
CA PHE A 67 -1.84 6.09 -0.20
C PHE A 67 -2.00 6.85 1.13
N LEU A 68 -3.20 6.81 1.71
CA LEU A 68 -3.47 7.41 3.02
C LEU A 68 -2.63 6.72 4.11
N PHE A 69 -2.61 5.38 4.13
CA PHE A 69 -1.82 4.63 5.11
C PHE A 69 -0.31 4.82 4.93
N LEU A 70 0.18 4.91 3.69
CA LEU A 70 1.57 5.21 3.39
C LEU A 70 1.96 6.60 3.92
N SER A 71 1.09 7.60 3.74
CA SER A 71 1.33 8.96 4.23
C SER A 71 1.47 9.00 5.75
N VAL A 72 0.58 8.29 6.47
CA VAL A 72 0.68 8.12 7.93
C VAL A 72 1.94 7.35 8.32
N GLY A 73 2.32 6.34 7.53
CA GLY A 73 3.58 5.61 7.67
C GLY A 73 4.80 6.53 7.62
N ILE A 74 4.87 7.44 6.64
CA ILE A 74 5.97 8.40 6.52
C ILE A 74 6.03 9.32 7.75
N ILE A 75 4.89 9.85 8.20
CA ILE A 75 4.82 10.74 9.38
C ILE A 75 5.26 10.01 10.65
N THR A 76 4.74 8.80 10.89
CA THR A 76 5.12 8.00 12.06
C THR A 76 6.59 7.57 12.02
N GLY A 77 7.13 7.33 10.82
CA GLY A 77 8.56 7.05 10.61
C GLY A 77 9.44 8.23 10.97
N ALA A 78 9.07 9.44 10.58
CA ALA A 78 9.79 10.66 10.95
C ALA A 78 9.79 10.90 12.47
N VAL A 79 8.66 10.62 13.16
CA VAL A 79 8.57 10.71 14.62
C VAL A 79 9.48 9.66 15.29
N TRP A 80 9.52 8.43 14.76
CA TRP A 80 10.43 7.41 15.26
C TRP A 80 11.90 7.79 15.06
N ALA A 81 12.28 8.35 13.90
CA ALA A 81 13.65 8.81 13.64
C ALA A 81 14.12 9.83 14.69
N ASN A 82 13.25 10.79 15.04
CA ASN A 82 13.53 11.74 16.11
C ASN A 82 13.67 11.07 17.48
N SER A 83 12.83 10.08 17.79
CA SER A 83 12.92 9.33 19.05
C SER A 83 14.15 8.41 19.13
N ALA A 84 14.65 7.91 18.01
CA ALA A 84 15.76 6.95 17.98
C ALA A 84 17.13 7.60 17.85
N TRP A 85 17.22 8.72 17.10
CA TRP A 85 18.47 9.39 16.76
C TRP A 85 18.54 10.86 17.20
N GLY A 86 17.49 11.39 17.83
CA GLY A 86 17.42 12.78 18.30
C GLY A 86 17.29 13.81 17.17
N ARG A 87 17.03 13.36 15.95
CA ARG A 87 16.87 14.19 14.74
C ARG A 87 15.84 13.55 13.81
N TYR A 88 15.07 14.36 13.09
CA TYR A 88 14.06 13.88 12.13
C TYR A 88 14.67 13.32 10.83
N TRP A 89 15.83 13.85 10.42
CA TRP A 89 16.52 13.49 9.18
C TRP A 89 18.01 13.87 9.29
N GLY A 90 18.91 12.95 8.94
CA GLY A 90 20.35 13.09 9.16
C GLY A 90 21.22 13.05 7.91
N TRP A 91 20.68 12.70 6.74
CA TRP A 91 21.44 12.47 5.49
C TRP A 91 22.55 11.41 5.61
N ASP A 92 22.46 10.51 6.58
CA ASP A 92 23.39 9.38 6.68
C ASP A 92 23.15 8.41 5.49
N PRO A 93 24.17 7.68 5.01
CA PRO A 93 24.02 6.76 3.87
C PRO A 93 22.85 5.77 3.99
N LYS A 94 22.52 5.37 5.22
CA LYS A 94 21.39 4.49 5.57
C LYS A 94 20.00 5.13 5.37
N GLU A 95 19.91 6.47 5.35
CA GLU A 95 18.65 7.23 5.23
C GLU A 95 18.41 7.75 3.79
N THR A 96 19.47 7.83 2.98
CA THR A 96 19.42 8.38 1.62
C THR A 96 19.47 7.34 0.50
N TRP A 97 19.92 6.12 0.79
CA TRP A 97 20.17 5.06 -0.20
C TRP A 97 19.44 3.75 0.16
N SER A 98 18.21 3.85 0.64
CA SER A 98 17.28 2.71 0.72
C SER A 98 15.99 3.04 -0.01
#